data_AF-A0A9D8YXS3-F1
#
_entry.id   AF-A0A9D8YXS3-F1
#
_cell.length_a   1.000
_cell.length_b   1.000
_cell.length_c   1.000
_cell.angle_alpha   90.00
_cell.angle_beta   90.00
_cell.angle_gamma   90.00
#
_symmetry.space_group_name_H-M   'P 1'
#
loop_
_entity.id
_entity.type
_entity.pdbx_description
1 polymer ?
#
loop_
_entity_poly.entity_id
_entity_poly.type
_entity_poly.pdbx_seq_one_letter_code
_entity_poly.pdbx_strand_id
1 'polypeptide(L)'
;MTKPRIPASIEVAPKQAIESADLPGLFPAGTRVYITDVGSDPSPVLVRAARRVRDLGYEPVPHFASRRLTTRAALEERVKAMTAEAGVTDILVIGGGLEKPAGDFTSTMEVLETGFLDAHGITDIGIAGHPEGSPDFNEQVALEALRLKKNFGERTGARMRIVTQFGFDGEKFARWANGLRNSGIDMPVHLGVAGPAKVTTLVKFAAMCGVGNSLSFFKRNTRSIATLATSHSPESVVGPIEQAWHENPAGGIRQIHVFPFGGIKKAAEWLEQRGSWDIKTSLYPHVQSNGV
;
A
#
# COMPACT_ATOMS: atom_id res chain seq x y z
N MET A 1 2.64 30.97 4.41
CA MET A 1 2.04 29.65 4.71
C MET A 1 2.93 28.58 4.12
N THR A 2 3.31 27.56 4.89
CA THR A 2 4.06 26.40 4.39
C THR A 2 3.19 25.62 3.42
N LYS A 3 3.75 25.12 2.31
CA LYS A 3 2.99 24.25 1.38
C LYS A 3 2.55 22.99 2.14
N PRO A 4 1.31 22.49 1.93
CA PRO A 4 0.87 21.27 2.58
C PRO A 4 1.75 20.10 2.16
N ARG A 5 1.95 19.12 3.03
CA ARG A 5 2.66 17.89 2.65
C ARG A 5 1.70 16.86 2.10
N ILE A 6 2.18 16.02 1.19
CA ILE A 6 1.37 14.95 0.63
C ILE A 6 0.93 13.99 1.76
N PRO A 7 -0.36 13.58 1.82
CA PRO A 7 -0.83 12.60 2.81
C PRO A 7 -0.12 11.26 2.68
N ALA A 8 -0.16 10.44 3.74
CA ALA A 8 0.49 9.14 3.76
C ALA A 8 -0.37 8.05 4.42
N SER A 9 -0.35 6.84 3.83
CA SER A 9 -0.74 5.57 4.47
C SER A 9 0.51 4.72 4.74
N ILE A 10 0.36 3.64 5.52
CA ILE A 10 1.49 2.79 5.92
C ILE A 10 1.11 1.30 5.90
N GLU A 11 2.09 0.43 5.63
CA GLU A 11 1.91 -1.03 5.78
C GLU A 11 2.30 -1.55 7.18
N VAL A 12 1.69 -2.65 7.59
CA VAL A 12 2.09 -3.45 8.75
C VAL A 12 2.00 -4.95 8.42
N ALA A 13 2.91 -5.73 9.00
CA ALA A 13 2.81 -7.19 8.95
C ALA A 13 1.74 -7.68 9.95
N PRO A 14 0.98 -8.76 9.67
CA PRO A 14 -0.08 -9.23 10.56
C PRO A 14 0.39 -9.48 12.00
N LYS A 15 1.52 -10.17 12.18
CA LYS A 15 2.10 -10.40 13.51
C LYS A 15 2.51 -9.11 14.20
N GLN A 16 3.12 -8.17 13.47
CA GLN A 16 3.49 -6.88 14.02
C GLN A 16 2.27 -6.07 14.45
N ALA A 17 1.16 -6.13 13.70
CA ALA A 17 -0.09 -5.48 14.08
C ALA A 17 -0.65 -6.04 15.40
N ILE A 18 -0.53 -7.35 15.61
CA ILE A 18 -1.04 -8.04 16.79
C ILE A 18 -0.14 -7.82 18.01
N GLU A 19 1.18 -7.92 17.83
CA GLU A 19 2.13 -8.08 18.92
C GLU A 19 2.83 -6.77 19.33
N SER A 20 2.86 -5.74 18.46
CA SER A 20 3.62 -4.52 18.73
C SER A 20 2.95 -3.68 19.83
N ALA A 21 3.65 -3.57 20.97
CA ALA A 21 3.27 -2.68 22.06
C ALA A 21 3.41 -1.18 21.70
N ASP A 22 4.20 -0.86 20.67
CA ASP A 22 4.45 0.51 20.21
C ASP A 22 3.37 1.03 19.26
N LEU A 23 2.48 0.18 18.74
CA LEU A 23 1.48 0.56 17.74
C LEU A 23 0.38 1.53 18.24
N PRO A 24 -0.11 1.46 19.49
CA PRO A 24 -1.10 2.41 20.01
C PRO A 24 -0.60 3.85 19.99
N GLY A 25 -1.34 4.76 19.36
CA GLY A 25 -1.00 6.18 19.27
C GLY A 25 0.20 6.51 18.37
N LEU A 26 0.75 5.52 17.65
CA LEU A 26 1.88 5.74 16.73
C LEU A 26 1.48 6.50 15.47
N PHE A 27 0.23 6.37 15.04
CA PHE A 27 -0.29 7.02 13.83
C PHE A 27 -1.44 7.99 14.19
N PRO A 28 -1.73 8.99 13.33
CA PRO A 28 -2.97 9.74 13.44
C PRO A 28 -4.19 8.82 13.33
N ALA A 29 -5.23 9.10 14.12
CA ALA A 29 -6.51 8.39 14.03
C ALA A 29 -7.07 8.42 12.59
N GLY A 30 -7.69 7.31 12.16
CA GLY A 30 -8.22 7.15 10.81
C GLY A 30 -7.17 6.90 9.73
N THR A 31 -5.87 6.81 10.07
CA THR A 31 -4.83 6.42 9.10
C THR A 31 -5.16 5.07 8.48
N ARG A 32 -5.10 4.98 7.15
CA ARG A 32 -5.16 3.70 6.44
C ARG A 32 -3.90 2.90 6.74
N VAL A 33 -4.09 1.76 7.40
CA VAL A 33 -3.03 0.81 7.75
C VAL A 33 -3.26 -0.46 6.95
N TYR A 34 -2.38 -0.68 5.98
CA TYR A 34 -2.44 -1.81 5.07
C TYR A 34 -1.86 -3.06 5.74
N ILE A 35 -2.61 -4.16 5.73
CA ILE A 35 -2.19 -5.41 6.38
C ILE A 35 -1.76 -6.37 5.29
N THR A 36 -0.45 -6.63 5.26
CA THR A 36 0.18 -7.45 4.23
C THR A 36 -0.27 -8.91 4.28
N ASP A 37 -0.50 -9.50 3.11
CA ASP A 37 -0.71 -10.94 2.93
C ASP A 37 0.37 -11.49 2.00
N VAL A 38 1.42 -12.05 2.61
CA VAL A 38 2.51 -12.73 1.89
C VAL A 38 2.28 -14.24 1.76
N GLY A 39 1.10 -14.73 2.16
CA GLY A 39 0.69 -16.13 2.11
C GLY A 39 1.25 -17.03 3.22
N SER A 40 1.88 -16.47 4.25
CA SER A 40 2.38 -17.23 5.41
C SER A 40 1.37 -17.38 6.54
N ASP A 41 0.45 -16.42 6.66
CA ASP A 41 -0.46 -16.32 7.80
C ASP A 41 -1.87 -16.80 7.42
N PRO A 42 -2.51 -17.64 8.24
CA PRO A 42 -3.85 -18.13 7.97
C PRO A 42 -4.90 -17.01 8.18
N SER A 43 -6.08 -17.18 7.57
CA SER A 43 -7.17 -16.19 7.62
C SER A 43 -7.46 -15.64 9.04
N PRO A 44 -7.54 -16.48 10.10
CA PRO A 44 -7.81 -15.98 11.45
C PRO A 44 -6.73 -15.03 12.00
N VAL A 45 -5.47 -15.17 11.56
CA VAL A 45 -4.40 -14.23 11.95
C VAL A 45 -4.61 -12.88 11.28
N LEU A 46 -4.96 -12.87 9.99
CA LEU A 46 -5.24 -11.64 9.25
C LEU A 46 -6.44 -10.89 9.83
N VAL A 47 -7.52 -11.62 10.18
CA VAL A 47 -8.72 -11.03 10.82
C VAL A 47 -8.36 -10.41 12.18
N ARG A 48 -7.58 -11.11 13.01
CA ARG A 48 -7.12 -10.54 14.29
C ARG A 48 -6.26 -9.30 14.11
N ALA A 49 -5.39 -9.27 13.10
CA ALA A 49 -4.60 -8.08 12.78
C ALA A 49 -5.51 -6.90 12.36
N ALA A 50 -6.50 -7.14 11.49
CA ALA A 50 -7.46 -6.11 11.07
C ALA A 50 -8.26 -5.56 12.24
N ARG A 51 -8.77 -6.45 13.11
CA ARG A 51 -9.48 -6.05 14.31
C ARG A 51 -8.61 -5.20 15.23
N ARG A 52 -7.35 -5.63 15.46
CA ARG A 52 -6.43 -4.88 16.32
C ARG A 52 -6.15 -3.48 15.77
N VAL A 53 -5.99 -3.33 14.46
CA VAL A 53 -5.82 -2.03 13.79
C VAL A 53 -7.07 -1.15 13.97
N ARG A 54 -8.27 -1.72 13.80
CA ARG A 54 -9.53 -1.01 14.04
C ARG A 54 -9.69 -0.57 15.50
N ASP A 55 -9.39 -1.46 16.46
CA ASP A 55 -9.49 -1.20 17.90
C ASP A 55 -8.57 -0.05 18.37
N LEU A 56 -7.50 0.22 17.61
CA LEU A 56 -6.58 1.34 17.84
C LEU A 56 -7.02 2.66 17.19
N GLY A 57 -8.19 2.69 16.55
CA GLY A 57 -8.72 3.88 15.89
C GLY A 57 -8.13 4.14 14.50
N TYR A 58 -7.49 3.16 13.87
CA TYR A 58 -6.99 3.23 12.50
C TYR A 58 -8.00 2.58 11.52
N GLU A 59 -7.76 2.77 10.21
CA GLU A 59 -8.55 2.13 9.15
C GLU A 59 -7.80 0.90 8.60
N PRO A 60 -8.23 -0.34 8.90
CA PRO A 60 -7.60 -1.55 8.38
C PRO A 60 -7.84 -1.73 6.88
N VAL A 61 -6.78 -1.92 6.11
CA VAL A 61 -6.84 -2.23 4.67
C VAL A 61 -6.16 -3.58 4.41
N PRO A 62 -6.82 -4.73 4.65
CA PRO A 62 -6.21 -6.03 4.43
C PRO A 62 -5.97 -6.32 2.94
N HIS A 63 -4.86 -6.99 2.67
CA HIS A 63 -4.53 -7.47 1.34
C HIS A 63 -5.28 -8.77 1.02
N PHE A 64 -5.74 -8.88 -0.22
CA PHE A 64 -6.27 -10.10 -0.82
C PHE A 64 -5.41 -10.44 -2.02
N ALA A 65 -4.47 -11.35 -1.83
CA ALA A 65 -3.58 -11.85 -2.87
C ALA A 65 -4.29 -12.94 -3.68
N SER A 66 -4.93 -12.57 -4.79
CA SER A 66 -5.85 -13.41 -5.57
C SER A 66 -5.30 -14.79 -5.88
N ARG A 67 -4.08 -14.89 -6.41
CA ARG A 67 -3.48 -16.19 -6.80
C ARG A 67 -3.10 -17.07 -5.61
N ARG A 68 -3.16 -16.55 -4.39
CA ARG A 68 -2.95 -17.30 -3.14
C ARG A 68 -4.25 -17.77 -2.50
N LEU A 69 -5.40 -17.29 -2.99
CA LEU A 69 -6.71 -17.75 -2.52
C LEU A 69 -7.00 -19.14 -3.09
N THR A 70 -7.52 -20.02 -2.24
CA THR A 70 -7.72 -21.43 -2.57
C THR A 70 -9.09 -21.69 -3.17
N THR A 71 -10.17 -21.29 -2.50
CA THR A 71 -11.54 -21.56 -2.98
C THR A 71 -12.44 -20.35 -2.85
N ARG A 72 -13.52 -20.31 -3.64
CA ARG A 72 -14.57 -19.28 -3.51
C ARG A 72 -15.16 -19.21 -2.10
N ALA A 73 -15.44 -20.37 -1.49
CA ALA A 73 -15.98 -20.43 -0.12
C ALA A 73 -14.97 -19.87 0.91
N ALA A 74 -13.68 -20.16 0.76
CA ALA A 74 -12.65 -19.61 1.65
C ALA A 74 -12.50 -18.09 1.50
N LEU A 75 -12.68 -17.55 0.29
CA LEU A 75 -12.73 -16.10 0.06
C LEU A 75 -13.95 -15.48 0.77
N GLU A 76 -15.14 -16.01 0.55
CA GLU A 76 -16.38 -15.49 1.15
C GLU A 76 -16.31 -15.49 2.68
N GLU A 77 -15.88 -16.59 3.29
CA GLU A 77 -15.70 -16.69 4.74
C GLU A 77 -14.66 -15.70 5.26
N ARG A 78 -13.55 -15.49 4.54
CA ARG A 78 -12.56 -14.47 4.91
C ARG A 78 -13.15 -13.06 4.86
N VAL A 79 -13.90 -12.72 3.81
CA VAL A 79 -14.53 -11.40 3.63
C VAL A 79 -15.56 -11.16 4.73
N LYS A 80 -16.42 -12.15 5.00
CA LYS A 80 -17.42 -12.11 6.05
C LYS A 80 -16.80 -11.93 7.45
N ALA A 81 -15.73 -12.66 7.76
CA ALA A 81 -15.04 -12.52 9.05
C ALA A 81 -14.38 -11.13 9.18
N MET A 82 -13.69 -10.65 8.14
CA MET A 82 -13.06 -9.31 8.14
C MET A 82 -14.07 -8.18 8.37
N THR A 83 -15.22 -8.25 7.71
CA THR A 83 -16.27 -7.24 7.79
C THR A 83 -17.00 -7.31 9.13
N ALA A 84 -17.40 -8.50 9.58
CA ALA A 84 -18.14 -8.70 10.82
C ALA A 84 -17.30 -8.45 12.09
N GLU A 85 -16.03 -8.88 12.11
CA GLU A 85 -15.19 -8.81 13.31
C GLU A 85 -14.34 -7.55 13.40
N ALA A 86 -13.95 -6.96 12.26
CA ALA A 86 -13.06 -5.80 12.21
C ALA A 86 -13.67 -4.57 11.54
N GLY A 87 -14.91 -4.65 11.04
CA GLY A 87 -15.58 -3.54 10.36
C GLY A 87 -14.81 -3.08 9.12
N VAL A 88 -14.16 -4.00 8.41
CA VAL A 88 -13.39 -3.67 7.21
C VAL A 88 -14.34 -3.21 6.11
N THR A 89 -14.13 -2.00 5.59
CA THR A 89 -14.86 -1.47 4.42
C THR A 89 -13.93 -1.16 3.24
N ASP A 90 -12.63 -1.24 3.46
CA ASP A 90 -11.57 -0.89 2.53
C ASP A 90 -10.55 -2.03 2.42
N ILE A 91 -10.20 -2.49 1.21
CA ILE A 91 -9.24 -3.58 0.98
C ILE A 91 -8.24 -3.26 -0.13
N LEU A 92 -7.16 -4.04 -0.22
CA LEU A 92 -6.27 -4.06 -1.37
C LEU A 92 -6.33 -5.42 -2.08
N VAL A 93 -6.72 -5.46 -3.35
CA VAL A 93 -6.75 -6.70 -4.16
C VAL A 93 -5.58 -6.73 -5.13
N ILE A 94 -4.72 -7.74 -5.02
CA ILE A 94 -3.46 -7.87 -5.80
C ILE A 94 -3.28 -9.29 -6.33
N GLY A 95 -2.42 -9.44 -7.35
CA GLY A 95 -2.20 -10.74 -7.99
C GLY A 95 -1.61 -11.81 -7.07
N GLY A 96 -0.64 -11.47 -6.22
CA GLY A 96 -0.05 -12.41 -5.24
C GLY A 96 1.20 -13.19 -5.70
N GLY A 97 1.70 -12.97 -6.92
CA GLY A 97 3.05 -13.36 -7.37
C GLY A 97 3.36 -14.86 -7.44
N LEU A 98 2.35 -15.75 -7.40
CA LEU A 98 2.57 -17.20 -7.59
C LEU A 98 2.57 -17.55 -9.09
N GLU A 99 3.54 -18.32 -9.57
CA GLU A 99 3.56 -18.80 -10.97
C GLU A 99 2.35 -19.69 -11.29
N LYS A 100 2.00 -20.59 -10.37
CA LYS A 100 0.78 -21.39 -10.42
C LYS A 100 -0.17 -20.91 -9.32
N PRO A 101 -1.43 -20.58 -9.63
CA PRO A 101 -2.43 -20.27 -8.62
C PRO A 101 -2.56 -21.39 -7.59
N ALA A 102 -2.77 -21.03 -6.33
CA ALA A 102 -3.00 -21.98 -5.25
C ALA A 102 -4.38 -22.66 -5.32
N GLY A 103 -5.30 -22.12 -6.13
CA GLY A 103 -6.63 -22.65 -6.32
C GLY A 103 -7.41 -21.86 -7.35
N ASP A 104 -8.68 -21.55 -7.05
CA ASP A 104 -9.70 -21.13 -8.01
C ASP A 104 -9.44 -19.78 -8.71
N PHE A 105 -8.53 -18.95 -8.20
CA PHE A 105 -8.35 -17.57 -8.65
C PHE A 105 -7.01 -17.34 -9.35
N THR A 106 -7.05 -16.99 -10.63
CA THR A 106 -5.90 -16.71 -11.47
C THR A 106 -5.60 -15.21 -11.58
N SER A 107 -6.61 -14.36 -11.35
CA SER A 107 -6.53 -12.91 -11.52
C SER A 107 -7.30 -12.13 -10.45
N THR A 108 -7.00 -10.83 -10.33
CA THR A 108 -7.73 -9.93 -9.43
C THR A 108 -9.17 -9.70 -9.87
N MET A 109 -9.45 -9.75 -11.18
CA MET A 109 -10.83 -9.60 -11.68
C MET A 109 -11.73 -10.74 -11.21
N GLU A 110 -11.25 -11.98 -11.17
CA GLU A 110 -12.06 -13.12 -10.70
C GLU A 110 -12.47 -12.98 -9.22
N VAL A 111 -11.65 -12.32 -8.39
CA VAL A 111 -12.02 -11.97 -7.00
C VAL A 111 -13.07 -10.87 -6.98
N LEU A 112 -12.88 -9.81 -7.78
CA LEU A 112 -13.79 -8.66 -7.83
C LEU A 112 -15.19 -9.07 -8.35
N GLU A 113 -15.26 -9.93 -9.36
CA GLU A 113 -16.51 -10.39 -10.00
C GLU A 113 -17.27 -11.43 -9.15
N THR A 114 -16.78 -11.78 -7.96
CA THR A 114 -17.49 -12.75 -7.10
C THR A 114 -18.80 -12.23 -6.55
N GLY A 115 -18.93 -10.91 -6.38
CA GLY A 115 -20.03 -10.26 -5.65
C GLY A 115 -19.94 -10.39 -4.13
N PHE A 116 -18.88 -11.02 -3.59
CA PHE A 116 -18.75 -11.20 -2.14
C PHE A 116 -18.35 -9.90 -1.43
N LEU A 117 -17.58 -9.04 -2.11
CA LEU A 117 -17.05 -7.82 -1.49
C LEU A 117 -18.17 -6.84 -1.14
N ASP A 118 -19.00 -6.51 -2.12
CA ASP A 118 -20.15 -5.60 -1.97
C ASP A 118 -21.26 -6.23 -1.12
N ALA A 119 -21.55 -7.52 -1.27
CA ALA A 119 -22.52 -8.22 -0.43
C ALA A 119 -22.20 -8.16 1.07
N HIS A 120 -20.92 -7.99 1.43
CA HIS A 120 -20.45 -7.87 2.80
C HIS A 120 -20.00 -6.45 3.19
N GLY A 121 -20.34 -5.42 2.39
CA GLY A 121 -20.16 -4.01 2.76
C GLY A 121 -18.77 -3.42 2.49
N ILE A 122 -17.92 -4.09 1.71
CA ILE A 122 -16.67 -3.50 1.22
C ILE A 122 -17.01 -2.53 0.09
N THR A 123 -16.58 -1.28 0.23
CA THR A 123 -16.93 -0.20 -0.71
C THR A 123 -15.72 0.54 -1.29
N ASP A 124 -14.55 0.45 -0.64
CA ASP A 124 -13.29 0.97 -1.16
C ASP A 124 -12.35 -0.17 -1.55
N ILE A 125 -11.74 -0.07 -2.73
CA ILE A 125 -10.86 -1.12 -3.27
C ILE A 125 -9.61 -0.50 -3.86
N GLY A 126 -8.47 -0.83 -3.27
CA GLY A 126 -7.16 -0.63 -3.87
C GLY A 126 -6.81 -1.74 -4.85
N ILE A 127 -6.13 -1.39 -5.94
CA ILE A 127 -5.60 -2.31 -6.95
C ILE A 127 -4.14 -1.97 -7.27
N ALA A 128 -3.36 -2.95 -7.73
CA ALA A 128 -1.94 -2.73 -8.06
C ALA A 128 -1.73 -1.83 -9.28
N GLY A 129 -0.78 -0.89 -9.17
CA GLY A 129 -0.21 -0.12 -10.27
C GLY A 129 1.28 -0.42 -10.48
N HIS A 130 1.75 -0.36 -11.72
CA HIS A 130 3.11 -0.76 -12.11
C HIS A 130 3.82 0.37 -12.89
N PRO A 131 4.34 1.42 -12.20
CA PRO A 131 4.98 2.57 -12.85
C PRO A 131 6.20 2.25 -13.69
N GLU A 132 6.79 1.07 -13.46
CA GLU A 132 7.98 0.60 -14.15
C GLU A 132 7.72 -0.61 -15.03
N GLY A 133 6.44 -0.96 -15.26
CA GLY A 133 6.03 -2.17 -15.95
C GLY A 133 6.16 -3.44 -15.09
N SER A 134 5.98 -4.58 -15.74
CA SER A 134 6.12 -5.92 -15.17
C SER A 134 6.84 -6.82 -16.18
N PRO A 135 7.67 -7.80 -15.76
CA PRO A 135 8.19 -8.82 -16.66
C PRO A 135 7.07 -9.71 -17.24
N ASP A 136 5.93 -9.81 -16.55
CA ASP A 136 4.85 -10.73 -16.91
C ASP A 136 3.91 -10.17 -18.00
N PHE A 137 3.92 -8.86 -18.23
CA PHE A 137 3.01 -8.20 -19.17
C PHE A 137 3.54 -6.86 -19.68
N ASN A 138 3.15 -6.51 -20.89
CA ASN A 138 3.48 -5.21 -21.49
C ASN A 138 2.55 -4.08 -21.00
N GLU A 139 2.87 -2.85 -21.39
CA GLU A 139 2.12 -1.65 -21.00
C GLU A 139 0.65 -1.67 -21.47
N GLN A 140 0.37 -2.16 -22.68
CA GLN A 140 -0.99 -2.23 -23.21
C GLN A 140 -1.87 -3.14 -22.35
N VAL A 141 -1.36 -4.31 -21.96
CA VAL A 141 -2.05 -5.24 -21.06
C VAL A 141 -2.25 -4.61 -19.67
N ALA A 142 -1.26 -3.88 -19.16
CA ALA A 142 -1.39 -3.17 -17.89
C ALA A 142 -2.51 -2.11 -17.92
N LEU A 143 -2.56 -1.30 -18.99
CA LEU A 143 -3.59 -0.28 -19.18
C LEU A 143 -4.98 -0.89 -19.33
N GLU A 144 -5.10 -1.98 -20.10
CA GLU A 144 -6.38 -2.68 -20.26
C GLU A 144 -6.86 -3.28 -18.94
N ALA A 145 -5.95 -3.87 -18.16
CA ALA A 145 -6.27 -4.37 -16.83
C ALA A 145 -6.72 -3.26 -15.86
N LEU A 146 -6.22 -2.03 -16.01
CA LEU A 146 -6.71 -0.85 -15.26
C LEU A 146 -8.08 -0.39 -15.76
N ARG A 147 -8.34 -0.41 -17.09
CA ARG A 147 -9.65 -0.08 -17.65
C ARG A 147 -10.73 -1.04 -17.18
N LEU A 148 -10.45 -2.34 -17.17
CA LEU A 148 -11.39 -3.35 -16.65
C LEU A 148 -11.77 -3.08 -15.19
N LYS A 149 -10.79 -2.71 -14.35
CA LYS A 149 -11.02 -2.40 -12.92
C LYS A 149 -11.72 -1.08 -12.71
N LYS A 150 -11.45 -0.07 -13.55
CA LYS A 150 -12.22 1.18 -13.58
C LYS A 150 -13.68 0.92 -13.92
N ASN A 151 -13.93 0.19 -15.02
CA ASN A 151 -15.27 -0.15 -15.48
C ASN A 151 -16.03 -1.02 -14.44
N PHE A 152 -15.32 -1.86 -13.68
CA PHE A 152 -15.88 -2.54 -12.50
C PHE A 152 -16.39 -1.53 -11.48
N GLY A 153 -15.56 -0.58 -11.05
CA GLY A 153 -15.98 0.47 -10.12
C GLY A 153 -17.19 1.27 -10.60
N GLU A 154 -17.22 1.62 -11.90
CA GLU A 154 -18.34 2.39 -12.48
C GLU A 154 -19.66 1.62 -12.49
N ARG A 155 -19.64 0.31 -12.77
CA ARG A 155 -20.87 -0.49 -12.81
C ARG A 155 -21.35 -0.96 -11.44
N THR A 156 -20.47 -1.09 -10.45
CA THR A 156 -20.81 -1.57 -9.11
C THR A 156 -20.94 -0.46 -8.06
N GLY A 157 -20.42 0.73 -8.35
CA GLY A 157 -20.29 1.82 -7.38
C GLY A 157 -19.10 1.69 -6.43
N ALA A 158 -18.23 0.69 -6.61
CA ALA A 158 -17.03 0.54 -5.80
C ALA A 158 -16.05 1.70 -6.03
N ARG A 159 -15.51 2.26 -4.95
CA ARG A 159 -14.51 3.34 -5.00
C ARG A 159 -13.12 2.74 -5.24
N MET A 160 -12.71 2.78 -6.50
CA MET A 160 -11.44 2.21 -6.94
C MET A 160 -10.28 3.19 -6.77
N ARG A 161 -9.12 2.67 -6.36
CA ARG A 161 -7.85 3.42 -6.35
C ARG A 161 -6.68 2.55 -6.75
N ILE A 162 -5.65 3.16 -7.30
CA ILE A 162 -4.40 2.49 -7.66
C ILE A 162 -3.39 2.67 -6.53
N VAL A 163 -2.75 1.59 -6.11
CA VAL A 163 -1.64 1.58 -5.14
C VAL A 163 -0.44 0.92 -5.82
N THR A 164 0.68 1.63 -5.90
CA THR A 164 1.88 1.09 -6.54
C THR A 164 2.77 0.36 -5.54
N GLN A 165 3.59 -0.56 -6.03
CA GLN A 165 4.78 -1.00 -5.29
C GLN A 165 5.73 0.19 -5.06
N PHE A 166 6.69 0.09 -4.14
CA PHE A 166 7.74 1.10 -4.01
C PHE A 166 8.72 1.10 -5.18
N GLY A 167 9.39 2.23 -5.39
CA GLY A 167 10.51 2.35 -6.32
C GLY A 167 11.52 3.40 -5.87
N PHE A 168 12.57 3.60 -6.68
CA PHE A 168 13.64 4.56 -6.41
C PHE A 168 13.65 5.78 -7.34
N ASP A 169 12.82 5.79 -8.38
CA ASP A 169 12.68 6.90 -9.34
C ASP A 169 11.33 7.62 -9.13
N GLY A 170 11.32 8.58 -8.21
CA GLY A 170 10.11 9.34 -7.85
C GLY A 170 9.53 10.14 -9.02
N GLU A 171 10.37 10.66 -9.91
CA GLU A 171 9.91 11.38 -11.09
C GLU A 171 9.21 10.45 -12.09
N LYS A 172 9.76 9.25 -12.32
CA LYS A 172 9.12 8.26 -13.20
C LYS A 172 7.77 7.84 -12.65
N PHE A 173 7.66 7.66 -11.34
CA PHE A 173 6.41 7.34 -10.66
C PHE A 173 5.37 8.45 -10.83
N ALA A 174 5.78 9.71 -10.62
CA ALA A 174 4.91 10.87 -10.81
C ALA A 174 4.48 11.05 -12.27
N ARG A 175 5.40 10.92 -13.23
CA ARG A 175 5.10 10.98 -14.68
C ARG A 175 4.11 9.90 -15.08
N TRP A 176 4.33 8.66 -14.63
CA TRP A 176 3.41 7.56 -14.89
C TRP A 176 2.01 7.86 -14.34
N ALA A 177 1.91 8.27 -13.07
CA ALA A 177 0.62 8.56 -12.44
C ALA A 177 -0.15 9.68 -13.16
N ASN A 178 0.54 10.74 -13.56
CA ASN A 178 -0.07 11.84 -14.31
C ASN A 178 -0.45 11.42 -15.75
N GLY A 179 0.32 10.54 -16.37
CA GLY A 179 0.09 10.02 -17.72
C GLY A 179 -1.14 9.10 -17.84
N LEU A 180 -1.59 8.48 -16.74
CA LEU A 180 -2.76 7.58 -16.75
C LEU A 180 -4.03 8.23 -17.31
N ARG A 181 -4.23 9.53 -17.06
CA ARG A 181 -5.39 10.28 -17.60
C ARG A 181 -5.41 10.32 -19.13
N ASN A 182 -4.26 10.36 -19.79
CA ASN A 182 -4.17 10.30 -21.25
C ASN A 182 -4.67 8.97 -21.83
N SER A 183 -4.75 7.95 -20.98
CA SER A 183 -5.27 6.62 -21.33
C SER A 183 -6.72 6.40 -20.87
N GLY A 184 -7.40 7.44 -20.36
CA GLY A 184 -8.77 7.37 -19.84
C GLY A 184 -8.86 6.77 -18.43
N ILE A 185 -7.74 6.68 -17.70
CA ILE A 185 -7.70 6.19 -16.32
C ILE A 185 -7.63 7.38 -15.37
N ASP A 186 -8.69 7.60 -14.59
CA ASP A 186 -8.88 8.74 -13.70
C ASP A 186 -8.99 8.36 -12.21
N MET A 187 -8.77 7.08 -11.89
CA MET A 187 -8.72 6.58 -10.51
C MET A 187 -7.64 7.31 -9.69
N PRO A 188 -7.90 7.61 -8.40
CA PRO A 188 -6.88 8.06 -7.46
C PRO A 188 -5.64 7.16 -7.43
N VAL A 189 -4.45 7.75 -7.32
CA VAL A 189 -3.17 7.04 -7.29
C VAL A 189 -2.45 7.30 -5.97
N HIS A 190 -2.09 6.21 -5.29
CA HIS A 190 -1.26 6.17 -4.09
C HIS A 190 0.10 5.62 -4.48
N LEU A 191 1.14 6.44 -4.37
CA LEU A 191 2.48 6.08 -4.84
C LEU A 191 3.29 5.44 -3.72
N GLY A 192 3.67 4.18 -3.93
CA GLY A 192 4.50 3.40 -3.04
C GLY A 192 5.89 4.02 -2.85
N VAL A 193 6.32 4.18 -1.60
CA VAL A 193 7.65 4.67 -1.24
C VAL A 193 8.21 3.87 -0.06
N ALA A 194 9.51 3.62 -0.07
CA ALA A 194 10.16 3.01 1.07
C ALA A 194 10.38 4.05 2.18
N GLY A 195 10.01 3.70 3.42
CA GLY A 195 10.38 4.48 4.60
C GLY A 195 11.88 4.40 4.92
N PRO A 196 12.36 5.16 5.93
CA PRO A 196 13.78 5.22 6.28
C PRO A 196 14.33 3.82 6.62
N ALA A 197 15.36 3.38 5.88
CA ALA A 197 15.97 2.07 6.08
C ALA A 197 17.44 2.05 5.60
N LYS A 198 18.17 1.01 6.00
CA LYS A 198 19.50 0.73 5.44
C LYS A 198 19.37 0.40 3.95
N VAL A 199 20.32 0.84 3.14
CA VAL A 199 20.32 0.54 1.70
C VAL A 199 20.30 -0.97 1.43
N THR A 200 21.03 -1.78 2.21
CA THR A 200 21.02 -3.24 2.09
C THR A 200 19.63 -3.84 2.31
N THR A 201 18.86 -3.29 3.25
CA THR A 201 17.46 -3.68 3.48
C THR A 201 16.60 -3.33 2.26
N LEU A 202 16.73 -2.12 1.72
CA LEU A 202 15.98 -1.69 0.55
C LEU A 202 16.28 -2.54 -0.69
N VAL A 203 17.55 -2.87 -0.94
CA VAL A 203 17.96 -3.75 -2.04
C VAL A 203 17.37 -5.16 -1.88
N LYS A 204 17.38 -5.71 -0.65
CA LYS A 204 16.80 -7.02 -0.36
C LYS A 204 15.30 -7.03 -0.68
N PHE A 205 14.54 -6.06 -0.17
CA PHE A 205 13.10 -5.98 -0.44
C PHE A 205 12.82 -5.69 -1.91
N ALA A 206 13.64 -4.88 -2.59
CA ALA A 206 13.48 -4.59 -4.01
C ALA A 206 13.57 -5.86 -4.86
N ALA A 207 14.51 -6.74 -4.54
CA ALA A 207 14.65 -8.04 -5.21
C ALA A 207 13.43 -8.95 -4.94
N MET A 208 12.96 -9.04 -3.69
CA MET A 208 11.80 -9.86 -3.33
C MET A 208 10.49 -9.36 -3.96
N CYS A 209 10.34 -8.05 -4.12
CA CYS A 209 9.16 -7.42 -4.71
C CYS A 209 9.21 -7.33 -6.25
N GLY A 210 10.29 -7.79 -6.89
CA GLY A 210 10.42 -7.78 -8.35
C GLY A 210 10.60 -6.40 -8.98
N VAL A 211 11.01 -5.39 -8.22
CA VAL A 211 11.22 -4.00 -8.73
C VAL A 211 12.61 -3.83 -9.38
N GLY A 212 12.91 -4.70 -10.35
CA GLY A 212 14.23 -4.79 -10.99
C GLY A 212 14.66 -3.53 -11.76
N ASN A 213 13.70 -2.84 -12.38
CA ASN A 213 13.94 -1.57 -13.08
C ASN A 213 14.37 -0.47 -12.09
N SER A 214 13.66 -0.35 -10.97
CA SER A 214 14.00 0.52 -9.85
C SER A 214 15.36 0.20 -9.25
N LEU A 215 15.70 -1.09 -9.06
CA LEU A 215 17.02 -1.46 -8.55
C LEU A 215 18.15 -1.08 -9.53
N SER A 216 17.90 -1.20 -10.83
CA SER A 216 18.85 -0.76 -11.87
C SER A 216 19.08 0.74 -11.84
N PHE A 217 18.01 1.53 -11.70
CA PHE A 217 18.10 2.98 -11.52
C PHE A 217 18.88 3.35 -10.24
N PHE A 218 18.56 2.70 -9.13
CA PHE A 218 19.24 2.92 -7.85
C PHE A 218 20.74 2.70 -7.97
N LYS A 219 21.18 1.57 -8.55
CA LYS A 219 22.61 1.24 -8.74
C LYS A 219 23.35 2.29 -9.58
N ARG A 220 22.71 2.87 -10.61
CA ARG A 220 23.32 3.92 -11.45
C ARG A 220 23.52 5.22 -10.67
N ASN A 221 22.59 5.53 -9.76
CA ASN A 221 22.61 6.77 -9.00
C ASN A 221 23.43 6.65 -7.70
N THR A 222 23.63 5.44 -7.16
CA THR A 222 24.52 5.19 -6.02
C THR A 222 25.92 4.79 -6.50
N ARG A 223 26.81 5.78 -6.65
CA ARG A 223 28.16 5.59 -7.20
C ARG A 223 29.21 5.00 -6.23
N SER A 224 28.86 4.69 -4.97
CA SER A 224 29.84 4.25 -3.95
C SER A 224 29.33 3.10 -3.07
N ILE A 225 30.22 2.14 -2.81
CA ILE A 225 30.01 1.02 -1.87
C ILE A 225 29.84 1.53 -0.43
N ALA A 226 30.47 2.66 -0.08
CA ALA A 226 30.32 3.28 1.25
C ALA A 226 28.87 3.70 1.54
N THR A 227 28.09 4.00 0.50
CA THR A 227 26.66 4.35 0.62
C THR A 227 25.79 3.15 1.03
N LEU A 228 26.27 1.91 0.93
CA LEU A 228 25.52 0.72 1.36
C LEU A 228 25.41 0.61 2.89
N ALA A 229 26.34 1.23 3.62
CA ALA A 229 26.34 1.26 5.09
C ALA A 229 25.48 2.39 5.67
N THR A 230 25.06 3.36 4.85
CA THR A 230 24.29 4.53 5.32
C THR A 230 22.78 4.27 5.26
N SER A 231 22.04 5.05 6.06
CA SER A 231 20.58 5.09 5.96
C SER A 231 20.18 5.91 4.73
N HIS A 232 19.24 5.40 3.94
CA HIS A 232 18.68 6.15 2.82
C HIS A 232 17.52 7.03 3.33
N SER A 233 17.51 8.30 2.91
CA SER A 233 16.37 9.19 3.14
C SER A 233 15.32 8.95 2.07
N PRO A 234 14.03 8.74 2.42
CA PRO A 234 12.95 8.62 1.45
C PRO A 234 12.75 9.86 0.56
N GLU A 235 13.27 11.02 0.97
CA GLU A 235 13.01 12.30 0.31
C GLU A 235 13.52 12.38 -1.14
N SER A 236 14.50 11.57 -1.54
CA SER A 236 14.91 11.50 -2.95
C SER A 236 13.84 10.93 -3.87
N VAL A 237 12.88 10.17 -3.33
CA VAL A 237 11.72 9.65 -4.06
C VAL A 237 10.48 10.51 -3.78
N VAL A 238 10.27 10.88 -2.51
CA VAL A 238 9.08 11.61 -2.08
C VAL A 238 9.07 13.06 -2.56
N GLY A 239 10.22 13.74 -2.58
CA GLY A 239 10.33 15.13 -3.04
C GLY A 239 9.79 15.35 -4.46
N PRO A 240 10.27 14.59 -5.47
CA PRO A 240 9.72 14.66 -6.83
C PRO A 240 8.23 14.34 -6.93
N ILE A 241 7.73 13.37 -6.16
CA ILE A 241 6.30 13.03 -6.11
C ILE A 241 5.48 14.19 -5.56
N GLU A 242 5.93 14.80 -4.46
CA GLU A 242 5.24 15.91 -3.81
C GLU A 242 5.28 17.18 -4.68
N GLN A 243 6.39 17.43 -5.36
CA GLN A 243 6.48 18.50 -6.35
C GLN A 243 5.44 18.32 -7.46
N ALA A 244 5.35 17.14 -8.08
CA ALA A 244 4.38 16.86 -9.13
C ALA A 244 2.93 16.95 -8.63
N TRP A 245 2.68 16.55 -7.38
CA TRP A 245 1.37 16.69 -6.73
C TRP A 245 0.98 18.17 -6.54
N HIS A 246 1.92 19.04 -6.16
CA HIS A 246 1.69 20.48 -6.06
C HIS A 246 1.48 21.16 -7.41
N GLU A 247 2.22 20.74 -8.43
CA GLU A 247 2.12 21.29 -9.78
C GLU A 247 0.81 20.90 -10.48
N ASN A 248 0.21 19.77 -10.09
CA ASN A 248 -1.05 19.28 -10.64
C ASN A 248 -2.05 18.81 -9.55
N PRO A 249 -2.70 19.71 -8.80
CA PRO A 249 -3.65 19.34 -7.75
C PRO A 249 -4.89 18.57 -8.27
N ALA A 250 -5.26 18.78 -9.54
CA ALA A 250 -6.33 18.04 -10.22
C ALA A 250 -5.88 16.66 -10.74
N GLY A 251 -4.58 16.38 -10.66
CA GLY A 251 -3.96 15.11 -11.05
C GLY A 251 -4.46 13.91 -10.24
N GLY A 252 -4.05 12.72 -10.68
CA GLY A 252 -4.45 11.46 -10.05
C GLY A 252 -3.74 11.20 -8.72
N ILE A 253 -2.57 11.81 -8.47
CA ILE A 253 -1.77 11.59 -7.26
C ILE A 253 -2.53 12.12 -6.04
N ARG A 254 -2.80 11.26 -5.04
CA ARG A 254 -3.54 11.65 -3.81
C ARG A 254 -2.75 11.45 -2.52
N GLN A 255 -1.84 10.50 -2.48
CA GLN A 255 -1.01 10.24 -1.30
C GLN A 255 0.23 9.42 -1.65
N ILE A 256 1.18 9.36 -0.72
CA ILE A 256 2.20 8.31 -0.68
C ILE A 256 1.70 7.11 0.12
N HIS A 257 2.20 5.93 -0.21
CA HIS A 257 1.95 4.68 0.50
C HIS A 257 3.28 4.11 1.01
N VAL A 258 3.46 4.10 2.32
CA VAL A 258 4.78 3.89 2.94
C VAL A 258 4.99 2.42 3.30
N PHE A 259 6.07 1.85 2.77
CA PHE A 259 6.59 0.54 3.15
C PHE A 259 7.65 0.70 4.25
N PRO A 260 7.37 0.34 5.52
CA PRO A 260 8.25 0.65 6.65
C PRO A 260 9.36 -0.38 6.84
N PHE A 261 10.16 -0.65 5.81
CA PHE A 261 11.19 -1.71 5.82
C PHE A 261 12.27 -1.54 6.91
N GLY A 262 12.52 -0.30 7.35
CA GLY A 262 13.44 -0.01 8.46
C GLY A 262 12.79 -0.01 9.85
N GLY A 263 11.48 -0.29 9.93
CA GLY A 263 10.66 -0.30 11.14
C GLY A 263 9.56 0.75 11.14
N ILE A 264 8.38 0.37 11.65
CA ILE A 264 7.18 1.22 11.70
C ILE A 264 7.38 2.52 12.49
N LYS A 265 8.14 2.46 13.59
CA LYS A 265 8.42 3.63 14.44
C LYS A 265 9.23 4.69 13.69
N LYS A 266 10.31 4.28 13.00
CA LYS A 266 11.13 5.19 12.20
C LYS A 266 10.35 5.80 11.04
N ALA A 267 9.45 5.03 10.42
CA ALA A 267 8.58 5.54 9.38
C ALA A 267 7.59 6.58 9.92
N ALA A 268 6.99 6.33 11.09
CA ALA A 268 6.07 7.27 11.75
C ALA A 268 6.78 8.56 12.16
N GLU A 269 7.94 8.47 12.81
CA GLU A 269 8.77 9.62 13.20
C GLU A 269 9.14 10.48 11.98
N TRP A 270 9.51 9.85 10.86
CA TRP A 270 9.80 10.56 9.62
C TRP A 270 8.55 11.27 9.04
N LEU A 271 7.39 10.60 9.05
CA LEU A 271 6.14 11.19 8.55
C LEU A 271 5.65 12.37 9.41
N GLU A 272 5.86 12.31 10.72
CA GLU A 272 5.62 13.43 11.64
C GLU A 272 6.61 14.58 11.38
N GLN A 273 7.92 14.29 11.35
CA GLN A 273 8.96 15.30 11.13
C GLN A 273 8.80 16.06 9.82
N ARG A 274 8.41 15.37 8.73
CA ARG A 274 8.19 16.03 7.44
C ARG A 274 6.91 16.86 7.41
N GLY A 275 5.95 16.57 8.29
CA GLY A 275 4.63 17.21 8.37
C GLY A 275 3.53 16.52 7.55
N SER A 276 3.74 15.27 7.12
CA SER A 276 2.68 14.46 6.48
C SER A 276 1.62 14.02 7.46
N TRP A 277 2.04 13.77 8.70
CA TRP A 277 1.18 13.38 9.80
C TRP A 277 1.24 14.44 10.89
N ASP A 278 0.08 14.70 11.49
CA ASP A 278 -0.03 15.47 12.72
C ASP A 278 -0.61 14.55 13.80
N ILE A 279 0.29 13.90 14.55
CA ILE A 279 -0.09 12.91 15.59
C ILE A 279 -0.77 13.60 16.77
N LYS A 280 -0.54 14.92 16.99
CA LYS A 280 -1.13 15.66 18.12
C LYS A 280 -2.64 15.85 18.00
N THR A 281 -3.19 15.68 16.80
CA THR A 281 -4.64 15.68 16.56
C THR A 281 -5.28 14.29 16.69
N SER A 282 -4.48 13.25 16.97
CA SER A 282 -5.00 11.90 17.21
C SER A 282 -5.80 11.85 18.50
N LEU A 283 -7.04 11.36 18.42
CA LEU A 283 -7.97 11.26 19.56
C LEU A 283 -7.51 10.27 20.65
N TYR A 284 -6.41 9.54 20.42
CA TYR A 284 -5.77 8.67 21.39
C TYR A 284 -4.54 9.39 21.96
N PRO A 285 -4.62 9.99 23.16
CA PRO A 285 -3.47 10.62 23.78
C PRO A 285 -2.36 9.59 24.00
N HIS A 286 -1.10 10.03 23.83
CA HIS A 286 0.09 9.27 24.16
C HIS A 286 -0.12 8.51 25.47
N VAL A 287 -0.14 7.17 25.41
CA VAL A 287 -0.01 6.36 26.62
C VAL A 287 1.41 6.60 27.11
N GLN A 288 1.58 7.56 28.02
CA GLN A 288 2.86 7.80 28.66
C GLN A 288 3.24 6.51 29.38
N SER A 289 4.34 5.92 28.94
CA SER A 289 5.05 4.85 29.65
C SER A 289 5.63 5.44 30.95
N ASN A 290 4.80 5.57 31.98
CA ASN A 290 5.28 5.81 33.33
C ASN A 290 5.45 4.44 33.98
N GLY A 291 6.71 4.01 34.07
CA GLY A 291 7.09 2.87 34.87
C GLY A 291 6.80 3.12 36.34
N VAL A 292 6.23 2.09 36.97
CA VAL A 292 6.45 1.67 38.36
C VAL A 292 6.51 0.16 38.35
#